data_AF-A0A1S8XLI6-F1
#
_entry.id   AF-A0A1S8XLI6-F1
#
_cell.length_a   1.000
_cell.length_b   1.000
_cell.length_c   1.000
_cell.angle_alpha   90.00
_cell.angle_beta   90.00
_cell.angle_gamma   90.00
#
_symmetry.space_group_name_H-M   'P 1'
#
loop_
_entity.id
_entity.type
_entity.pdbx_description
1 polymer ?
#
loop_
_entity_poly.entity_id
_entity_poly.type
_entity_poly.pdbx_seq_one_letter_code
_entity_poly.pdbx_strand_id
1 'polypeptide(L)'
;MFTYQGNRRATPSRRRSRWFLAGGVVAGSLVVGAAGVTGVAALAADRAPGVTDQGQQAAAVRDDGPDGGQWTNEGAPGGPRRPEGRTEGADAPDGKPEGKPDGPGTRRPPLLTVPCDSARLVAALVQANAEGGATVRLAPKCTYTLSHAFQQPDEYDGGIRDAREAADAAETPGDAELPPRQPGDDNTGLPVIYQAITVEGSGATIARGENAETFRFFTVRDGGELTLRDVTLRNGRSTSEGGSVHVVHGATAVLERTTVVGSTSVSPKEGGGGVFNDGNMVVRESRFVGNSAAGAEGKGGGMLNGGVLTMTKTEFRDNSANGYGGGLANYRGAADIATTILAHNIAGQGGGLASFSARTKVEDTRVVDNTAKIGGGIANSDAVLVLRGLVVQGNTASGNGGGISSVQGLLPMDDSVVSGNHARGNGGGIFADRSNTLVRTSEVSGNAAVGAKSTGGGIYTVAGQLSLFKSKVVDNSATLPPGGIFADRAQVRVDDASVVIENRPTNCVGSKVTIAHCFR
;
A
#
# COMPACT_ATOMS: atom_id res chain seq x y z
N MET A 1 86.53 -3.17 20.88
CA MET A 1 85.65 -2.02 21.22
C MET A 1 84.30 -2.59 21.63
N PHE A 2 84.03 -2.72 22.94
CA PHE A 2 83.30 -1.73 23.77
C PHE A 2 81.88 -1.48 23.24
N THR A 3 80.76 -1.54 23.97
CA THR A 3 80.39 -1.98 25.33
C THR A 3 78.87 -1.87 25.41
N TYR A 4 78.30 -2.60 26.35
CA TYR A 4 76.94 -2.47 26.90
C TYR A 4 76.78 -1.19 27.72
N GLN A 5 75.69 -0.42 27.55
CA GLN A 5 75.04 0.52 28.50
C GLN A 5 73.62 0.76 27.92
N GLY A 6 72.48 0.69 28.61
CA GLY A 6 72.17 0.83 30.02
C GLY A 6 71.46 2.16 30.26
N ASN A 7 70.12 2.19 30.33
CA ASN A 7 69.43 3.16 31.19
C ASN A 7 68.02 2.71 31.63
N ARG A 8 67.77 2.87 32.93
CA ARG A 8 66.52 2.60 33.67
C ARG A 8 65.87 3.92 34.11
N ARG A 9 64.57 3.81 34.46
CA ARG A 9 63.67 4.71 35.25
C ARG A 9 62.79 5.63 34.37
N ALA A 10 61.48 5.82 34.60
CA ALA A 10 60.57 5.44 35.70
C ALA A 10 59.09 5.37 35.19
N THR A 11 58.27 4.52 35.81
CA THR A 11 56.78 4.55 35.76
C THR A 11 56.22 5.60 36.74
N PRO A 12 55.04 6.21 36.50
CA PRO A 12 53.82 5.66 37.13
C PRO A 12 52.46 5.89 36.44
N SER A 13 51.52 5.02 36.85
CA SER A 13 50.09 5.24 37.10
C SER A 13 49.03 5.12 35.99
N ARG A 14 48.31 3.99 36.08
CA ARG A 14 46.84 3.78 36.02
C ARG A 14 45.97 4.92 35.48
N ARG A 15 45.12 4.57 34.49
CA ARG A 15 43.66 4.46 34.69
C ARG A 15 43.01 3.62 33.58
N ARG A 16 42.40 2.50 33.97
CA ARG A 16 41.40 1.78 33.18
C ARG A 16 40.09 2.60 33.24
N SER A 17 39.55 3.03 32.11
CA SER A 17 38.15 3.44 32.03
C SER A 17 37.37 2.42 31.22
N ARG A 18 36.49 1.72 31.93
CA ARG A 18 35.42 0.88 31.41
C ARG A 18 34.55 1.72 30.46
N TRP A 19 34.37 1.27 29.22
CA TRP A 19 33.23 1.69 28.42
C TRP A 19 32.11 0.70 28.69
N PHE A 20 31.10 1.19 29.40
CA PHE A 20 29.82 0.52 29.55
C PHE A 20 29.05 0.67 28.24
N LEU A 21 28.63 -0.46 27.69
CA LEU A 21 27.50 -0.56 26.77
C LEU A 21 26.25 -0.03 27.49
N ALA A 22 25.60 0.98 26.92
CA ALA A 22 24.27 1.43 27.33
C ALA A 22 23.36 1.39 26.11
N GLY A 23 22.25 0.67 26.28
CA GLY A 23 21.27 0.25 25.29
C GLY A 23 20.78 1.33 24.32
N GLY A 24 20.51 0.85 23.11
CA GLY A 24 19.81 1.58 22.07
C GLY A 24 18.44 2.06 22.53
N VAL A 25 18.13 3.29 22.15
CA VAL A 25 16.80 3.88 22.29
C VAL A 25 16.02 3.52 21.03
N VAL A 26 14.93 2.79 21.22
CA VAL A 26 13.86 2.63 20.23
C VAL A 26 13.34 4.02 19.87
N ALA A 27 13.61 4.47 18.64
CA ALA A 27 13.06 5.69 18.09
C ALA A 27 11.57 5.48 17.77
N GLY A 28 10.74 5.57 18.79
CA GLY A 28 9.32 5.85 18.61
C GLY A 28 9.18 7.27 18.09
N SER A 29 8.80 7.43 16.83
CA SER A 29 8.47 8.72 16.20
C SER A 29 7.20 9.30 16.83
N LEU A 30 7.33 9.82 18.05
CA LEU A 30 6.36 10.74 18.65
C LEU A 30 6.50 12.08 17.94
N VAL A 31 5.53 12.40 17.08
CA VAL A 31 5.31 13.77 16.61
C VAL A 31 4.88 14.59 17.82
N VAL A 32 5.84 15.27 18.44
CA VAL A 32 5.62 16.21 19.55
C VAL A 32 4.87 17.43 19.03
N GLY A 33 3.62 17.57 19.43
CA GLY A 33 2.89 18.83 19.35
C GLY A 33 3.47 19.83 20.33
N ALA A 34 3.91 20.98 19.84
CA ALA A 34 4.38 22.08 20.68
C ALA A 34 3.18 22.83 21.31
N ALA A 35 3.04 22.75 22.63
CA ALA A 35 2.42 23.79 23.48
C ALA A 35 2.89 23.61 24.93
N GLY A 36 3.35 24.71 25.55
CA GLY A 36 4.01 24.71 26.85
C GLY A 36 3.11 24.65 28.09
N VAL A 37 3.64 23.95 29.09
CA VAL A 37 3.65 24.17 30.56
C VAL A 37 2.37 24.68 31.26
N THR A 38 1.71 23.80 32.04
CA THR A 38 1.67 23.78 33.53
C THR A 38 0.50 22.91 34.03
N GLY A 39 0.73 22.15 35.11
CA GLY A 39 -0.34 21.66 35.99
C GLY A 39 -0.58 20.14 35.98
N VAL A 40 0.02 19.47 36.96
CA VAL A 40 -0.28 18.08 37.35
C VAL A 40 -1.57 18.05 38.15
N ALA A 41 -2.54 17.18 37.79
CA ALA A 41 -3.45 16.54 38.74
C ALA A 41 -4.19 15.37 38.07
N ALA A 42 -4.02 14.18 38.65
CA ALA A 42 -4.86 13.01 38.40
C ALA A 42 -6.28 13.23 38.93
N LEU A 43 -7.29 12.62 38.30
CA LEU A 43 -8.57 12.12 38.84
C LEU A 43 -9.26 11.40 37.66
N ALA A 44 -9.29 10.05 37.63
CA ALA A 44 -10.28 9.17 38.27
C ALA A 44 -11.70 9.30 37.69
N ALA A 45 -12.28 8.13 37.44
CA ALA A 45 -13.51 7.85 36.73
C ALA A 45 -14.74 8.59 37.27
N ASP A 46 -15.71 8.84 36.38
CA ASP A 46 -17.11 8.62 36.73
C ASP A 46 -17.93 8.08 35.55
N ARG A 47 -18.72 7.05 35.85
CA ARG A 47 -19.62 6.34 34.94
C ARG A 47 -21.05 6.86 35.17
N ALA A 48 -21.69 7.26 34.06
CA ALA A 48 -23.11 7.08 33.69
C ALA A 48 -24.20 7.74 34.58
N PRO A 49 -25.51 7.77 34.22
CA PRO A 49 -26.23 7.26 33.03
C PRO A 49 -27.09 8.37 32.34
N GLY A 50 -27.82 8.24 31.23
CA GLY A 50 -28.30 7.18 30.33
C GLY A 50 -29.49 7.76 29.51
N VAL A 51 -29.98 7.00 28.51
CA VAL A 51 -31.21 7.21 27.70
C VAL A 51 -31.03 8.16 26.49
N THR A 52 -31.26 7.81 25.22
CA THR A 52 -32.04 6.74 24.57
C THR A 52 -31.50 6.36 23.18
N ASP A 53 -31.69 5.08 22.88
CA ASP A 53 -31.78 4.37 21.61
C ASP A 53 -32.30 5.16 20.38
N GLN A 54 -31.50 5.24 19.32
CA GLN A 54 -31.96 5.25 17.92
C GLN A 54 -30.89 4.62 17.00
N GLY A 55 -31.17 3.40 16.55
CA GLY A 55 -31.08 3.04 15.13
C GLY A 55 -29.69 2.74 14.57
N GLN A 56 -29.29 1.47 14.67
CA GLN A 56 -28.49 0.83 13.63
C GLN A 56 -29.20 1.01 12.27
N GLN A 57 -28.65 1.85 11.40
CA GLN A 57 -28.93 1.76 9.97
C GLN A 57 -27.72 1.13 9.30
N ALA A 58 -27.88 -0.16 9.02
CA ALA A 58 -27.12 -0.85 7.99
C ALA A 58 -27.22 -0.03 6.69
N ALA A 59 -26.08 0.41 6.17
CA ALA A 59 -26.02 0.99 4.84
C ALA A 59 -26.40 -0.10 3.83
N ALA A 60 -27.64 -0.04 3.35
CA ALA A 60 -28.07 -0.83 2.21
C ALA A 60 -27.23 -0.41 0.99
N VAL A 61 -26.47 -1.37 0.46
CA VAL A 61 -25.83 -1.27 -0.85
C VAL A 61 -26.93 -1.01 -1.87
N ARG A 62 -26.96 0.20 -2.43
CA ARG A 62 -27.78 0.52 -3.61
C ARG A 62 -26.98 0.15 -4.85
N ASP A 63 -27.58 -0.71 -5.64
CA ASP A 63 -27.09 -1.22 -6.91
C ASP A 63 -27.45 -0.19 -7.99
N ASP A 64 -26.56 0.79 -8.22
CA ASP A 64 -26.70 1.71 -9.34
C ASP A 64 -25.98 1.10 -10.56
N GLY A 65 -26.78 0.73 -11.56
CA GLY A 65 -26.34 0.08 -12.79
C GLY A 65 -25.42 0.95 -13.66
N PRO A 66 -24.68 0.33 -14.60
CA PRO A 66 -23.66 1.05 -15.36
C PRO A 66 -24.28 1.84 -16.52
N ASP A 67 -24.10 3.16 -16.49
CA ASP A 67 -24.25 4.01 -17.67
C ASP A 67 -23.20 3.64 -18.72
N GLY A 68 -23.67 3.06 -19.83
CA GLY A 68 -22.86 2.65 -20.97
C GLY A 68 -22.44 3.82 -21.84
N GLY A 69 -21.22 4.31 -21.65
CA GLY A 69 -20.51 5.15 -22.62
C GLY A 69 -19.86 4.29 -23.70
N GLN A 70 -20.46 4.24 -24.89
CA GLN A 70 -19.86 3.68 -26.11
C GLN A 70 -18.64 4.51 -26.53
N TRP A 71 -17.50 3.84 -26.73
CA TRP A 71 -16.33 4.43 -27.40
C TRP A 71 -16.23 3.85 -28.81
N THR A 72 -16.57 4.67 -29.80
CA THR A 72 -16.37 4.42 -31.22
C THR A 72 -14.92 4.73 -31.60
N ASN A 73 -14.22 3.76 -32.19
CA ASN A 73 -12.91 3.96 -32.81
C ASN A 73 -13.10 4.44 -34.26
N GLU A 74 -12.67 5.67 -34.55
CA GLU A 74 -12.43 6.11 -35.93
C GLU A 74 -10.94 6.39 -36.16
N GLY A 75 -10.44 5.88 -37.30
CA GLY A 75 -9.50 6.62 -38.13
C GLY A 75 -8.03 6.19 -38.14
N ALA A 76 -7.66 5.32 -39.10
CA ALA A 76 -6.46 5.53 -39.92
C ALA A 76 -6.55 4.73 -41.25
N PRO A 77 -6.00 5.24 -42.37
CA PRO A 77 -6.53 4.95 -43.71
C PRO A 77 -5.70 3.97 -44.56
N GLY A 78 -6.42 3.17 -45.37
CA GLY A 78 -6.24 2.93 -46.81
C GLY A 78 -4.88 2.54 -47.41
N GLY A 79 -4.80 1.31 -47.95
CA GLY A 79 -3.85 0.87 -48.98
C GLY A 79 -4.25 -0.51 -49.56
N PRO A 80 -4.02 -0.81 -50.86
CA PRO A 80 -5.07 -1.34 -51.73
C PRO A 80 -5.17 -2.88 -51.84
N ARG A 81 -6.33 -3.29 -52.38
CA ARG A 81 -6.80 -4.66 -52.61
C ARG A 81 -6.35 -5.27 -53.96
N ARG A 82 -6.28 -6.62 -53.94
CA ARG A 82 -6.60 -7.63 -54.98
C ARG A 82 -5.48 -8.08 -55.96
N PRO A 83 -5.55 -9.32 -56.53
CA PRO A 83 -6.70 -10.25 -56.55
C PRO A 83 -6.44 -11.71 -56.14
N GLU A 84 -7.57 -12.41 -56.02
CA GLU A 84 -7.75 -13.86 -55.85
C GLU A 84 -7.13 -14.69 -56.98
N GLY A 85 -6.65 -15.89 -56.63
CA GLY A 85 -6.36 -16.97 -57.56
C GLY A 85 -6.72 -18.31 -56.92
N ARG A 86 -7.86 -18.88 -57.33
CA ARG A 86 -8.19 -20.30 -57.14
C ARG A 86 -7.46 -21.12 -58.19
N THR A 87 -6.89 -22.25 -57.80
CA THR A 87 -6.85 -23.48 -58.62
C THR A 87 -6.77 -24.72 -57.73
N GLU A 88 -7.54 -25.71 -58.15
CA GLU A 88 -7.63 -27.12 -57.74
C GLU A 88 -6.24 -27.80 -57.74
N GLY A 89 -5.88 -28.74 -56.87
CA GLY A 89 -6.43 -30.10 -56.75
C GLY A 89 -5.47 -31.10 -57.43
N ALA A 90 -4.67 -31.85 -56.64
CA ALA A 90 -3.99 -33.08 -57.08
C ALA A 90 -3.50 -33.92 -55.88
N ASP A 91 -3.74 -35.22 -55.98
CA ASP A 91 -3.61 -36.27 -54.97
C ASP A 91 -2.18 -36.79 -54.67
N ALA A 92 -1.95 -37.11 -53.39
CA ALA A 92 -1.22 -38.26 -52.78
C ALA A 92 0.30 -38.50 -53.10
N PRO A 93 1.08 -39.24 -52.24
CA PRO A 93 0.67 -40.11 -51.13
C PRO A 93 1.46 -39.97 -49.80
N ASP A 94 0.96 -40.73 -48.82
CA ASP A 94 1.43 -40.92 -47.44
C ASP A 94 2.94 -41.11 -47.23
N GLY A 95 3.48 -40.34 -46.28
CA GLY A 95 4.77 -40.58 -45.66
C GLY A 95 4.71 -40.22 -44.17
N LYS A 96 4.54 -41.23 -43.31
CA LYS A 96 4.73 -41.10 -41.86
C LYS A 96 6.17 -40.63 -41.57
N PRO A 97 6.39 -39.57 -40.76
CA PRO A 97 7.65 -39.41 -40.06
C PRO A 97 7.54 -40.10 -38.70
N GLU A 98 8.38 -41.09 -38.51
CA GLU A 98 8.65 -41.77 -37.24
C GLU A 98 9.04 -40.76 -36.15
N GLY A 99 8.62 -41.05 -34.92
CA GLY A 99 8.77 -40.18 -33.77
C GLY A 99 10.24 -39.82 -33.49
N LYS A 100 10.53 -38.52 -33.49
CA LYS A 100 11.66 -37.98 -32.75
C LYS A 100 11.31 -38.02 -31.26
N PRO A 101 12.24 -38.42 -30.37
CA PRO A 101 12.03 -38.28 -28.95
C PRO A 101 11.87 -36.80 -28.63
N ASP A 102 10.74 -36.46 -28.01
CA ASP A 102 10.47 -35.13 -27.49
C ASP A 102 11.68 -34.70 -26.65
N GLY A 103 12.21 -33.49 -26.94
CA GLY A 103 13.10 -32.80 -25.99
C GLY A 103 12.37 -32.60 -24.66
N PRO A 104 13.00 -32.01 -23.63
CA PRO A 104 12.31 -31.74 -22.37
C PRO A 104 11.17 -30.75 -22.64
N GLY A 105 10.01 -31.31 -22.97
CA GLY A 105 8.81 -30.58 -23.25
C GLY A 105 8.45 -29.86 -21.97
N THR A 106 8.28 -28.55 -22.05
CA THR A 106 7.52 -27.81 -21.05
C THR A 106 6.12 -28.41 -21.04
N ARG A 107 5.95 -29.48 -20.25
CA ARG A 107 4.68 -30.18 -20.07
C ARG A 107 3.71 -29.11 -19.62
N ARG A 108 2.65 -28.86 -20.41
CA ARG A 108 1.63 -27.89 -20.00
C ARG A 108 1.16 -28.28 -18.59
N PRO A 109 1.03 -27.33 -17.65
CA PRO A 109 0.58 -27.64 -16.30
C PRO A 109 -0.71 -28.46 -16.37
N PRO A 110 -0.86 -29.51 -15.53
CA PRO A 110 -2.09 -30.29 -15.49
C PRO A 110 -3.31 -29.39 -15.24
N LEU A 111 -4.41 -29.66 -15.93
CA LEU A 111 -5.67 -28.92 -15.79
C LEU A 111 -6.63 -29.69 -14.88
N LEU A 112 -6.92 -29.14 -13.71
CA LEU A 112 -7.83 -29.70 -12.72
C LEU A 112 -9.15 -28.91 -12.75
N THR A 113 -10.25 -29.54 -13.17
CA THR A 113 -11.56 -28.89 -13.17
C THR A 113 -12.29 -29.18 -11.86
N VAL A 114 -12.80 -28.14 -11.22
CA VAL A 114 -13.42 -28.21 -9.90
C VAL A 114 -14.93 -27.99 -10.04
N PRO A 115 -15.79 -28.99 -9.75
CA PRO A 115 -17.24 -28.77 -9.68
C PRO A 115 -17.59 -27.79 -8.54
N CYS A 116 -18.84 -27.36 -8.43
CA CYS A 116 -19.26 -26.38 -7.42
C CYS A 116 -19.32 -26.99 -6.01
N ASP A 117 -18.16 -27.33 -5.46
CA ASP A 117 -17.95 -28.05 -4.21
C ASP A 117 -16.62 -27.61 -3.56
N SER A 118 -16.69 -27.08 -2.34
CA SER A 118 -15.53 -26.58 -1.59
C SER A 118 -14.50 -27.67 -1.25
N ALA A 119 -14.92 -28.90 -0.97
CA ALA A 119 -13.99 -30.00 -0.69
C ALA A 119 -13.23 -30.41 -1.96
N ARG A 120 -13.89 -30.33 -3.12
CA ARG A 120 -13.23 -30.55 -4.42
C ARG A 120 -12.22 -29.47 -4.76
N LEU A 121 -12.46 -28.22 -4.35
CA LEU A 121 -11.47 -27.14 -4.47
C LEU A 121 -10.21 -27.45 -3.64
N VAL A 122 -10.38 -27.82 -2.38
CA VAL A 122 -9.28 -28.22 -1.50
C VAL A 122 -8.50 -29.39 -2.10
N ALA A 123 -9.19 -30.45 -2.53
CA ALA A 123 -8.56 -31.63 -3.12
C ALA A 123 -7.75 -31.29 -4.39
N ALA A 124 -8.25 -30.40 -5.24
CA ALA A 124 -7.54 -29.96 -6.44
C ALA A 124 -6.26 -29.18 -6.10
N LEU A 125 -6.27 -28.34 -5.08
CA LEU A 125 -5.08 -27.61 -4.64
C LEU A 125 -4.04 -28.54 -3.99
N VAL A 126 -4.47 -29.52 -3.19
CA VAL A 126 -3.57 -30.56 -2.65
C VAL A 126 -2.91 -31.33 -3.79
N GLN A 127 -3.70 -31.77 -4.77
CA GLN A 127 -3.19 -32.48 -5.95
C GLN A 127 -2.20 -31.61 -6.74
N ALA A 128 -2.53 -30.33 -6.97
CA ALA A 128 -1.66 -29.40 -7.67
C ALA A 128 -0.29 -29.25 -6.99
N ASN A 129 -0.25 -29.12 -5.65
CA ASN A 129 1.02 -29.09 -4.91
C ASN A 129 1.80 -30.41 -5.03
N ALA A 130 1.12 -31.56 -4.96
CA ALA A 130 1.76 -32.88 -5.05
C ALA A 130 2.34 -33.17 -6.45
N GLU A 131 1.76 -32.59 -7.50
CA GLU A 131 2.16 -32.80 -8.90
C GLU A 131 3.16 -31.76 -9.44
N GLY A 132 3.63 -30.83 -8.59
CA GLY A 132 4.60 -29.79 -9.00
C GLY A 132 3.95 -28.57 -9.67
N GLY A 133 2.65 -28.35 -9.47
CA GLY A 133 1.88 -27.22 -9.98
C GLY A 133 0.75 -27.63 -10.93
N ALA A 134 -0.28 -26.79 -11.06
CA ALA A 134 -1.42 -27.04 -11.92
C ALA A 134 -2.20 -25.77 -12.28
N THR A 135 -3.04 -25.85 -13.31
CA THR A 135 -4.16 -24.92 -13.51
C THR A 135 -5.42 -25.52 -12.91
N VAL A 136 -6.01 -24.84 -11.92
CA VAL A 136 -7.27 -25.19 -11.26
C VAL A 136 -8.38 -24.33 -11.85
N ARG A 137 -9.32 -24.93 -12.57
CA ARG A 137 -10.47 -24.24 -13.17
C ARG A 137 -11.71 -24.43 -12.32
N LEU A 138 -12.26 -23.33 -11.82
CA LEU A 138 -13.47 -23.33 -11.01
C LEU A 138 -14.73 -23.37 -11.88
N ALA A 139 -15.81 -23.93 -11.32
CA ALA A 139 -17.13 -23.90 -11.93
C ALA A 139 -17.59 -22.44 -12.09
N PRO A 140 -18.05 -22.02 -13.29
CA PRO A 140 -18.42 -20.63 -13.56
C PRO A 140 -19.43 -20.08 -12.56
N LYS A 141 -19.15 -18.90 -12.00
CA LYS A 141 -20.02 -18.17 -11.06
C LYS A 141 -20.43 -18.95 -9.80
N CYS A 142 -19.76 -20.06 -9.49
CA CYS A 142 -20.01 -20.83 -8.27
C CYS A 142 -19.54 -20.06 -7.03
N THR A 143 -20.16 -20.32 -5.88
CA THR A 143 -19.64 -19.90 -4.56
C THR A 143 -19.10 -21.10 -3.79
N TYR A 144 -17.79 -21.10 -3.53
CA TYR A 144 -17.07 -22.06 -2.71
C TYR A 144 -17.00 -21.52 -1.27
N THR A 145 -17.93 -21.92 -0.43
CA THR A 145 -17.96 -21.51 0.99
C THR A 145 -17.11 -22.46 1.83
N LEU A 146 -16.10 -21.92 2.52
CA LEU A 146 -15.25 -22.63 3.46
C LEU A 146 -15.78 -22.42 4.89
N SER A 147 -15.92 -23.50 5.66
CA SER A 147 -16.45 -23.47 7.03
C SER A 147 -15.39 -23.63 8.12
N HIS A 148 -14.18 -24.07 7.74
CA HIS A 148 -13.07 -24.35 8.65
C HIS A 148 -11.74 -24.11 7.93
N ALA A 149 -10.69 -23.90 8.72
CA ALA A 149 -9.31 -23.87 8.28
C ALA A 149 -8.91 -25.27 7.79
N PHE A 150 -8.08 -25.30 6.74
CA PHE A 150 -7.45 -26.51 6.27
C PHE A 150 -6.40 -26.95 7.28
N GLN A 151 -6.58 -28.14 7.85
CA GLN A 151 -5.62 -28.74 8.77
C GLN A 151 -4.43 -29.29 7.97
N GLN A 152 -3.35 -28.52 7.92
CA GLN A 152 -2.12 -28.94 7.28
C GLN A 152 -1.22 -29.64 8.30
N PRO A 153 -0.84 -30.91 8.10
CA PRO A 153 0.13 -31.59 8.94
C PRO A 153 1.54 -31.12 8.55
N ASP A 154 1.87 -29.85 8.80
CA ASP A 154 3.22 -29.34 8.51
C ASP A 154 4.16 -29.67 9.68
N GLU A 155 5.10 -30.58 9.44
CA GLU A 155 6.38 -30.56 10.14
C GLU A 155 7.21 -29.44 9.51
N TYR A 156 7.30 -28.32 10.22
CA TYR A 156 8.02 -27.11 9.82
C TYR A 156 9.53 -27.37 9.70
N ASP A 157 10.09 -27.18 8.51
CA ASP A 157 11.51 -27.42 8.20
C ASP A 157 12.38 -26.14 8.14
N GLY A 158 11.79 -24.97 8.40
CA GLY A 158 12.51 -23.69 8.53
C GLY A 158 13.02 -23.12 7.21
N GLY A 159 12.10 -22.87 6.26
CA GLY A 159 12.38 -22.48 4.87
C GLY A 159 13.45 -21.37 4.65
N ILE A 160 13.83 -21.16 3.38
CA ILE A 160 14.96 -20.27 2.97
C ILE A 160 14.91 -18.86 3.58
N ARG A 161 13.71 -18.35 3.89
CA ARG A 161 13.50 -17.07 4.59
C ARG A 161 14.04 -17.09 6.01
N ASP A 162 13.85 -18.16 6.76
CA ASP A 162 14.25 -18.29 8.16
C ASP A 162 15.77 -18.41 8.29
N ALA A 163 16.41 -19.07 7.32
CA ALA A 163 17.86 -19.10 7.22
C ALA A 163 18.46 -17.71 6.94
N ARG A 164 17.77 -16.87 6.16
CA ARG A 164 18.22 -15.49 5.87
C ARG A 164 17.89 -14.54 7.02
N GLU A 165 16.70 -14.60 7.61
CA GLU A 165 16.32 -13.78 8.76
C GLU A 165 17.15 -14.14 10.01
N ALA A 166 17.49 -15.42 10.19
CA ALA A 166 18.47 -15.83 11.20
C ALA A 166 19.88 -15.30 10.90
N ALA A 167 20.28 -15.20 9.63
CA ALA A 167 21.54 -14.58 9.23
C ALA A 167 21.53 -13.04 9.45
N ASP A 168 20.47 -12.35 9.03
CA ASP A 168 20.28 -10.91 9.19
C ASP A 168 20.17 -10.53 10.69
N ALA A 169 19.53 -11.38 11.50
CA ALA A 169 19.47 -11.22 12.95
C ALA A 169 20.80 -11.50 13.65
N ALA A 170 21.63 -12.38 13.10
CA ALA A 170 23.00 -12.61 13.58
C ALA A 170 23.94 -11.46 13.21
N GLU A 171 23.72 -10.78 12.09
CA GLU A 171 24.52 -9.63 11.65
C GLU A 171 24.09 -8.31 12.32
N THR A 172 22.80 -8.11 12.63
CA THR A 172 22.27 -6.87 13.23
C THR A 172 21.25 -7.14 14.36
N PRO A 173 21.70 -7.43 15.60
CA PRO A 173 20.83 -7.89 16.69
C PRO A 173 19.82 -6.87 17.25
N GLY A 174 19.85 -5.62 16.78
CA GLY A 174 18.99 -4.52 17.27
C GLY A 174 17.88 -4.08 16.30
N ASP A 175 18.00 -4.46 15.02
CA ASP A 175 17.04 -4.13 13.96
C ASP A 175 16.31 -5.37 13.42
N ALA A 176 16.65 -6.55 13.93
CA ALA A 176 16.05 -7.81 13.57
C ALA A 176 14.57 -7.85 13.99
N GLU A 177 13.69 -8.09 13.02
CA GLU A 177 12.33 -8.49 13.29
C GLU A 177 12.36 -9.80 14.11
N LEU A 178 11.42 -9.96 15.06
CA LEU A 178 11.36 -11.14 15.91
C LEU A 178 11.37 -12.42 15.06
N PRO A 179 11.97 -13.52 15.54
CA PRO A 179 12.12 -14.77 14.78
C PRO A 179 10.79 -15.25 14.17
N PRO A 180 10.85 -16.01 13.06
CA PRO A 180 9.67 -16.39 12.28
C PRO A 180 8.56 -16.95 13.15
N ARG A 181 7.37 -16.46 12.87
CA ARG A 181 6.13 -16.75 13.59
C ARG A 181 5.86 -18.25 13.52
N GLN A 182 5.39 -18.82 14.62
CA GLN A 182 5.06 -20.24 14.66
C GLN A 182 4.02 -20.54 13.56
N PRO A 183 4.27 -21.51 12.65
CA PRO A 183 3.32 -21.88 11.59
C PRO A 183 1.94 -22.30 12.11
N GLY A 184 1.86 -22.73 13.38
CA GLY A 184 0.60 -23.04 14.07
C GLY A 184 -0.30 -21.82 14.30
N ASP A 185 0.20 -20.60 14.13
CA ASP A 185 -0.58 -19.35 14.20
C ASP A 185 -1.16 -18.92 12.84
N ASP A 186 -0.81 -19.61 11.75
CA ASP A 186 -1.20 -19.28 10.39
C ASP A 186 -2.37 -20.15 9.91
N ASN A 187 -3.56 -19.88 10.45
CA ASN A 187 -4.80 -20.52 10.00
C ASN A 187 -5.17 -20.10 8.56
N THR A 188 -5.05 -21.03 7.63
CA THR A 188 -5.47 -20.88 6.22
C THR A 188 -6.64 -21.82 5.90
N GLY A 189 -7.61 -21.34 5.11
CA GLY A 189 -8.78 -22.10 4.68
C GLY A 189 -8.50 -23.04 3.51
N LEU A 190 -7.44 -22.78 2.75
CA LEU A 190 -6.98 -23.63 1.65
C LEU A 190 -5.51 -24.04 1.88
N PRO A 191 -5.05 -25.13 1.26
CA PRO A 191 -3.67 -25.58 1.37
C PRO A 191 -2.66 -24.46 1.05
N VAL A 192 -1.55 -24.41 1.78
CA VAL A 192 -0.43 -23.52 1.47
C VAL A 192 0.07 -23.80 0.06
N ILE A 193 0.40 -22.74 -0.68
CA ILE A 193 0.89 -22.84 -2.07
C ILE A 193 2.42 -22.90 -2.07
N TYR A 194 2.96 -24.05 -2.48
CA TYR A 194 4.41 -24.28 -2.61
C TYR A 194 4.87 -24.39 -4.07
N GLN A 195 3.94 -24.63 -4.98
CA GLN A 195 4.19 -24.83 -6.40
C GLN A 195 3.52 -23.74 -7.23
N ALA A 196 3.79 -23.74 -8.54
CA ALA A 196 3.12 -22.85 -9.47
C ALA A 196 1.65 -23.29 -9.69
N ILE A 197 0.71 -22.54 -9.11
CA ILE A 197 -0.72 -22.82 -9.18
C ILE A 197 -1.45 -21.62 -9.79
N THR A 198 -2.20 -21.86 -10.86
CA THR A 198 -3.12 -20.89 -11.45
C THR A 198 -4.56 -21.27 -11.15
N VAL A 199 -5.32 -20.38 -10.50
CA VAL A 199 -6.76 -20.53 -10.26
C VAL A 199 -7.51 -19.68 -11.29
N GLU A 200 -8.18 -20.35 -12.23
CA GLU A 200 -9.07 -19.74 -13.22
C GLU A 200 -10.50 -19.75 -12.67
N GLY A 201 -10.92 -18.62 -12.09
CA GLY A 201 -12.15 -18.50 -11.32
C GLY A 201 -13.42 -18.49 -12.15
N SER A 202 -13.39 -18.05 -13.41
CA SER A 202 -14.60 -17.94 -14.26
C SER A 202 -15.75 -17.19 -13.58
N GLY A 203 -15.43 -16.14 -12.81
CA GLY A 203 -16.38 -15.36 -12.01
C GLY A 203 -16.82 -16.01 -10.70
N ALA A 204 -16.17 -17.09 -10.26
CA ALA A 204 -16.49 -17.76 -9.01
C ALA A 204 -16.10 -16.92 -7.78
N THR A 205 -16.73 -17.24 -6.65
CA THR A 205 -16.44 -16.65 -5.34
C THR A 205 -15.90 -17.72 -4.41
N ILE A 206 -14.78 -17.45 -3.75
CA ILE A 206 -14.30 -18.19 -2.58
C ILE A 206 -14.67 -17.35 -1.36
N ALA A 207 -15.51 -17.92 -0.48
CA ALA A 207 -16.06 -17.19 0.66
C ALA A 207 -15.77 -17.91 1.97
N ARG A 208 -15.46 -17.14 3.01
CA ARG A 208 -15.48 -17.65 4.38
C ARG A 208 -16.92 -17.66 4.87
N GLY A 209 -17.40 -18.78 5.41
CA GLY A 209 -18.72 -18.87 6.02
C GLY A 209 -18.84 -17.93 7.22
N GLU A 210 -20.02 -17.33 7.44
CA GLU A 210 -20.22 -16.29 8.46
C GLU A 210 -19.77 -16.74 9.85
N ASN A 211 -20.16 -17.95 10.25
CA ASN A 211 -19.85 -18.57 11.54
C ASN A 211 -18.57 -19.41 11.55
N ALA A 212 -17.78 -19.38 10.48
CA ALA A 212 -16.54 -20.13 10.41
C ALA A 212 -15.50 -19.58 11.42
N GLU A 213 -14.47 -20.36 11.73
CA GLU A 213 -13.33 -19.82 12.47
C GLU A 213 -12.58 -18.73 11.67
N THR A 214 -11.64 -18.03 12.30
CA THR A 214 -10.80 -17.04 11.62
C THR A 214 -9.73 -17.75 10.80
N PHE A 215 -9.81 -17.63 9.47
CA PHE A 215 -8.74 -18.00 8.54
C PHE A 215 -8.71 -17.08 7.32
N ARG A 216 -7.51 -16.95 6.73
CA ARG A 216 -7.30 -16.41 5.39
C ARG A 216 -7.54 -17.49 4.33
N PHE A 217 -7.65 -17.13 3.05
CA PHE A 217 -7.82 -18.13 2.00
C PHE A 217 -6.50 -18.73 1.53
N PHE A 218 -5.51 -17.88 1.24
CA PHE A 218 -4.26 -18.30 0.64
C PHE A 218 -3.06 -17.83 1.44
N THR A 219 -2.12 -18.75 1.67
CA THR A 219 -0.74 -18.45 2.06
C THR A 219 0.17 -18.98 0.95
N VAL A 220 1.06 -18.13 0.43
CA VAL A 220 2.06 -18.50 -0.58
C VAL A 220 3.43 -18.34 0.05
N ARG A 221 4.23 -19.42 0.11
CA ARG A 221 5.56 -19.41 0.73
C ARG A 221 6.49 -20.43 0.07
N ASP A 222 7.74 -20.48 0.53
CA ASP A 222 8.76 -21.44 0.09
C ASP A 222 8.98 -21.48 -1.44
N GLY A 223 8.89 -20.32 -2.08
CA GLY A 223 9.04 -20.17 -3.53
C GLY A 223 7.78 -20.46 -4.34
N GLY A 224 6.63 -20.69 -3.69
CA GLY A 224 5.35 -20.89 -4.36
C GLY A 224 4.94 -19.71 -5.24
N GLU A 225 4.17 -20.02 -6.30
CA GLU A 225 3.66 -19.03 -7.24
C GLU A 225 2.15 -19.18 -7.38
N LEU A 226 1.39 -18.14 -6.99
CA LEU A 226 -0.07 -18.14 -7.09
C LEU A 226 -0.54 -17.17 -8.17
N THR A 227 -1.28 -17.65 -9.16
CA THR A 227 -2.03 -16.77 -10.08
C THR A 227 -3.52 -16.90 -9.82
N LEU A 228 -4.21 -15.80 -9.53
CA LEU A 228 -5.65 -15.71 -9.40
C LEU A 228 -6.23 -14.92 -10.56
N ARG A 229 -7.20 -15.52 -11.27
CA ARG A 229 -7.90 -14.89 -12.39
C ARG A 229 -9.40 -14.98 -12.23
N ASP A 230 -10.09 -13.86 -12.44
CA ASP A 230 -11.56 -13.82 -12.51
C ASP A 230 -12.23 -14.46 -11.28
N VAL A 231 -11.72 -14.17 -10.08
CA VAL A 231 -12.18 -14.75 -8.81
C VAL A 231 -12.50 -13.66 -7.80
N THR A 232 -13.53 -13.89 -6.98
CA THR A 232 -13.83 -13.04 -5.82
C THR A 232 -13.44 -13.76 -4.53
N LEU A 233 -12.64 -13.11 -3.69
CA LEU A 233 -12.32 -13.53 -2.32
C LEU A 233 -13.16 -12.72 -1.35
N ARG A 234 -14.04 -13.39 -0.60
CA ARG A 234 -15.04 -12.70 0.23
C ARG A 234 -14.96 -13.08 1.70
N ASN A 235 -14.86 -12.05 2.54
CA ASN A 235 -14.93 -12.16 4.00
C ASN A 235 -13.79 -12.99 4.62
N GLY A 236 -12.61 -13.05 3.97
CA GLY A 236 -11.43 -13.65 4.58
C GLY A 236 -11.10 -12.96 5.90
N ARG A 237 -10.68 -13.70 6.92
CA ARG A 237 -10.42 -13.13 8.23
C ARG A 237 -9.23 -13.76 8.93
N SER A 238 -8.17 -13.00 9.20
CA SER A 238 -6.99 -13.51 9.91
C SER A 238 -6.75 -12.80 11.24
N THR A 239 -6.25 -13.55 12.23
CA THR A 239 -5.67 -13.02 13.47
C THR A 239 -4.25 -12.49 13.29
N SER A 240 -3.60 -12.86 12.19
CA SER A 240 -2.33 -12.35 11.70
C SER A 240 -2.54 -11.54 10.40
N GLU A 241 -1.51 -11.33 9.60
CA GLU A 241 -1.53 -10.48 8.42
C GLU A 241 -2.33 -11.11 7.27
N GLY A 242 -2.82 -10.28 6.35
CA GLY A 242 -3.50 -10.76 5.15
C GLY A 242 -4.83 -11.42 5.47
N GLY A 243 -5.92 -10.65 5.43
CA GLY A 243 -7.25 -11.21 5.73
C GLY A 243 -7.69 -12.28 4.73
N SER A 244 -7.33 -12.14 3.45
CA SER A 244 -7.62 -13.10 2.39
C SER A 244 -6.36 -13.78 1.84
N VAL A 245 -5.29 -13.03 1.61
CA VAL A 245 -4.05 -13.54 1.01
C VAL A 245 -2.83 -13.05 1.77
N HIS A 246 -1.89 -13.95 2.02
CA HIS A 246 -0.55 -13.64 2.50
C HIS A 246 0.48 -14.21 1.52
N VAL A 247 1.32 -13.35 0.95
CA VAL A 247 2.49 -13.75 0.16
C VAL A 247 3.73 -13.51 0.98
N VAL A 248 4.41 -14.58 1.35
CA VAL A 248 5.62 -14.56 2.18
C VAL A 248 6.82 -14.16 1.33
N HIS A 249 7.85 -13.60 1.96
CA HIS A 249 9.12 -13.29 1.31
C HIS A 249 9.64 -14.45 0.45
N GLY A 250 9.98 -14.14 -0.80
CA GLY A 250 10.50 -15.12 -1.77
C GLY A 250 9.43 -15.85 -2.58
N ALA A 251 8.16 -15.75 -2.19
CA ALA A 251 7.03 -16.21 -2.99
C ALA A 251 6.53 -15.14 -3.96
N THR A 252 5.74 -15.57 -4.94
CA THR A 252 5.15 -14.68 -5.96
C THR A 252 3.63 -14.85 -6.05
N ALA A 253 2.91 -13.76 -6.24
CA ALA A 253 1.50 -13.82 -6.60
C ALA A 253 1.12 -12.85 -7.72
N VAL A 254 0.15 -13.27 -8.53
CA VAL A 254 -0.45 -12.49 -9.61
C VAL A 254 -1.96 -12.47 -9.41
N LEU A 255 -2.54 -11.28 -9.25
CA LEU A 255 -3.99 -11.06 -9.14
C LEU A 255 -4.46 -10.34 -10.40
N GLU A 256 -5.25 -11.01 -11.22
CA GLU A 256 -5.81 -10.47 -12.47
C GLU A 256 -7.33 -10.55 -12.42
N ARG A 257 -8.02 -9.41 -12.58
CA ARG A 257 -9.50 -9.36 -12.49
C ARG A 257 -10.04 -10.03 -11.22
N THR A 258 -9.32 -9.86 -10.12
CA THR A 258 -9.65 -10.44 -8.82
C THR A 258 -10.32 -9.37 -7.95
N THR A 259 -11.36 -9.77 -7.21
CA THR A 259 -12.02 -8.89 -6.24
C THR A 259 -11.79 -9.42 -4.83
N VAL A 260 -11.17 -8.62 -3.96
CA VAL A 260 -11.04 -8.92 -2.52
C VAL A 260 -12.00 -8.02 -1.76
N VAL A 261 -13.00 -8.62 -1.11
CA VAL A 261 -14.12 -7.88 -0.51
C VAL A 261 -14.39 -8.31 0.93
N GLY A 262 -14.64 -7.32 1.79
CA GLY A 262 -15.08 -7.54 3.17
C GLY A 262 -14.07 -8.29 4.04
N SER A 263 -12.80 -8.36 3.62
CA SER A 263 -11.77 -9.12 4.32
C SER A 263 -11.22 -8.33 5.50
N THR A 264 -10.81 -9.02 6.56
CA THR A 264 -10.30 -8.36 7.77
C THR A 264 -9.04 -9.04 8.31
N SER A 265 -8.02 -8.24 8.59
CA SER A 265 -6.93 -8.64 9.48
C SER A 265 -7.15 -7.98 10.84
N VAL A 266 -7.07 -8.76 11.92
CA VAL A 266 -7.08 -8.25 13.31
C VAL A 266 -5.70 -8.30 13.96
N SER A 267 -4.63 -8.45 13.17
CA SER A 267 -3.24 -8.40 13.66
C SER A 267 -3.01 -7.09 14.43
N PRO A 268 -2.56 -7.13 15.70
CA PRO A 268 -2.46 -5.93 16.52
C PRO A 268 -1.41 -4.93 16.00
N LYS A 269 -0.35 -5.42 15.33
CA LYS A 269 0.82 -4.63 14.92
C LYS A 269 0.96 -4.45 13.40
N GLU A 270 0.43 -5.37 12.62
CA GLU A 270 0.52 -5.35 11.16
C GLU A 270 -0.86 -5.19 10.52
N GLY A 271 -1.05 -5.62 9.28
CA GLY A 271 -2.37 -5.59 8.65
C GLY A 271 -2.42 -6.25 7.28
N GLY A 272 -2.90 -5.52 6.28
CA GLY A 272 -3.30 -6.07 4.98
C GLY A 272 -4.69 -6.67 5.07
N GLY A 273 -5.69 -5.86 5.41
CA GLY A 273 -7.05 -6.32 5.70
C GLY A 273 -7.63 -7.23 4.62
N GLY A 274 -7.32 -6.95 3.35
CA GLY A 274 -7.46 -7.90 2.25
C GLY A 274 -6.20 -8.74 2.04
N VAL A 275 -5.09 -8.08 1.74
CA VAL A 275 -3.86 -8.76 1.30
C VAL A 275 -2.65 -8.22 2.02
N PHE A 276 -1.76 -9.13 2.44
CA PHE A 276 -0.41 -8.79 2.83
C PHE A 276 0.57 -9.38 1.81
N ASN A 277 1.35 -8.50 1.17
CA ASN A 277 2.44 -8.87 0.28
C ASN A 277 3.78 -8.58 0.92
N ASP A 278 4.51 -9.63 1.26
CA ASP A 278 5.89 -9.58 1.71
C ASP A 278 6.86 -10.24 0.71
N GLY A 279 6.33 -10.76 -0.39
CA GLY A 279 7.08 -11.30 -1.52
C GLY A 279 6.98 -10.41 -2.76
N ASN A 280 6.81 -11.02 -3.92
CA ASN A 280 6.61 -10.31 -5.19
C ASN A 280 5.14 -10.39 -5.62
N MET A 281 4.50 -9.26 -5.86
CA MET A 281 3.11 -9.24 -6.29
C MET A 281 2.88 -8.38 -7.52
N VAL A 282 2.11 -8.93 -8.45
CA VAL A 282 1.54 -8.20 -9.59
C VAL A 282 0.04 -8.16 -9.46
N VAL A 283 -0.55 -6.96 -9.55
CA VAL A 283 -2.00 -6.77 -9.47
C VAL A 283 -2.48 -6.01 -10.69
N ARG A 284 -3.48 -6.55 -11.40
CA ARG A 284 -4.04 -5.95 -12.61
C ARG A 284 -5.56 -6.04 -12.61
N GLU A 285 -6.20 -4.94 -12.99
CA GLU A 285 -7.65 -4.91 -13.27
C GLU A 285 -8.49 -5.45 -12.11
N SER A 286 -8.02 -5.24 -10.88
CA SER A 286 -8.56 -5.88 -9.67
C SER A 286 -9.25 -4.86 -8.75
N ARG A 287 -9.98 -5.34 -7.75
CA ARG A 287 -10.71 -4.48 -6.80
C ARG A 287 -10.51 -4.93 -5.35
N PHE A 288 -10.30 -3.96 -4.47
CA PHE A 288 -10.21 -4.14 -3.02
C PHE A 288 -11.30 -3.28 -2.38
N VAL A 289 -12.36 -3.91 -1.87
CA VAL A 289 -13.56 -3.21 -1.42
C VAL A 289 -13.93 -3.58 0.02
N GLY A 290 -14.09 -2.57 0.89
CA GLY A 290 -14.61 -2.81 2.23
C GLY A 290 -13.70 -3.68 3.11
N ASN A 291 -12.40 -3.71 2.84
CA ASN A 291 -11.46 -4.51 3.63
C ASN A 291 -10.92 -3.70 4.81
N SER A 292 -10.58 -4.38 5.91
CA SER A 292 -10.22 -3.72 7.16
C SER A 292 -8.96 -4.29 7.82
N ALA A 293 -7.97 -3.44 8.08
CA ALA A 293 -6.90 -3.71 9.04
C ALA A 293 -7.35 -3.19 10.41
N ALA A 294 -8.08 -4.03 11.15
CA ALA A 294 -8.82 -3.67 12.36
C ALA A 294 -7.99 -3.73 13.65
N GLY A 295 -6.74 -4.19 13.59
CA GLY A 295 -5.83 -4.14 14.73
C GLY A 295 -5.47 -2.71 15.13
N ALA A 296 -4.96 -2.52 16.35
CA ALA A 296 -4.70 -1.19 16.92
C ALA A 296 -3.71 -0.38 16.07
N GLU A 297 -2.67 -1.02 15.54
CA GLU A 297 -1.70 -0.41 14.62
C GLU A 297 -1.90 -0.90 13.17
N GLY A 298 -3.14 -1.29 12.83
CA GLY A 298 -3.52 -1.86 11.55
C GLY A 298 -2.99 -1.06 10.36
N LYS A 299 -2.20 -1.71 9.49
CA LYS A 299 -1.64 -1.09 8.27
C LYS A 299 -2.30 -1.69 7.02
N GLY A 300 -2.62 -0.89 6.01
CA GLY A 300 -3.10 -1.40 4.72
C GLY A 300 -4.48 -2.04 4.81
N GLY A 301 -5.55 -1.23 4.84
CA GLY A 301 -6.92 -1.75 4.98
C GLY A 301 -7.30 -2.66 3.81
N GLY A 302 -7.06 -2.21 2.59
CA GLY A 302 -7.12 -3.06 1.39
C GLY A 302 -5.90 -3.97 1.27
N MET A 303 -4.72 -3.36 1.23
CA MET A 303 -3.46 -4.06 1.04
C MET A 303 -2.32 -3.45 1.86
N LEU A 304 -1.50 -4.31 2.45
CA LEU A 304 -0.21 -3.96 3.00
C LEU A 304 0.88 -4.57 2.11
N ASN A 305 1.83 -3.74 1.68
CA ASN A 305 3.01 -4.15 0.94
C ASN A 305 4.28 -3.94 1.78
N GLY A 306 4.93 -5.03 2.15
CA GLY A 306 6.29 -5.10 2.69
C GLY A 306 7.34 -5.52 1.65
N GLY A 307 6.91 -6.19 0.58
CA GLY A 307 7.78 -6.67 -0.50
C GLY A 307 7.79 -5.76 -1.74
N VAL A 308 7.79 -6.39 -2.92
CA VAL A 308 7.76 -5.70 -4.22
C VAL A 308 6.37 -5.81 -4.83
N LEU A 309 5.77 -4.67 -5.16
CA LEU A 309 4.45 -4.56 -5.78
C LEU A 309 4.52 -3.85 -7.12
N THR A 310 3.92 -4.44 -8.16
CA THR A 310 3.57 -3.76 -9.40
C THR A 310 2.05 -3.81 -9.58
N MET A 311 1.41 -2.66 -9.72
CA MET A 311 -0.04 -2.57 -9.75
C MET A 311 -0.55 -1.65 -10.87
N THR A 312 -1.55 -2.12 -11.62
CA THR A 312 -2.15 -1.35 -12.72
C THR A 312 -3.66 -1.52 -12.80
N LYS A 313 -4.40 -0.46 -13.12
CA LYS A 313 -5.85 -0.52 -13.39
C LYS A 313 -6.67 -1.11 -12.24
N THR A 314 -6.27 -0.82 -11.01
CA THR A 314 -6.90 -1.40 -9.80
C THR A 314 -7.73 -0.34 -9.07
N GLU A 315 -8.69 -0.79 -8.27
CA GLU A 315 -9.51 0.08 -7.42
C GLU A 315 -9.40 -0.34 -5.94
N PHE A 316 -9.18 0.64 -5.06
CA PHE A 316 -9.30 0.51 -3.61
C PHE A 316 -10.43 1.40 -3.14
N ARG A 317 -11.53 0.80 -2.69
CA ARG A 317 -12.71 1.53 -2.22
C ARG A 317 -13.18 1.10 -0.84
N ASP A 318 -13.59 2.08 -0.03
CA ASP A 318 -14.24 1.83 1.26
C ASP A 318 -13.38 0.97 2.22
N ASN A 319 -12.06 0.97 2.07
CA ASN A 319 -11.17 0.20 2.93
C ASN A 319 -10.74 1.03 4.15
N SER A 320 -10.50 0.35 5.28
CA SER A 320 -10.17 1.00 6.54
C SER A 320 -8.95 0.43 7.24
N ALA A 321 -8.12 1.30 7.80
CA ALA A 321 -6.99 0.93 8.64
C ALA A 321 -6.93 1.83 9.88
N ASN A 322 -6.63 1.29 11.07
CA ASN A 322 -6.49 2.14 12.26
C ASN A 322 -5.17 2.94 12.25
N GLY A 323 -4.11 2.39 11.67
CA GLY A 323 -2.78 2.98 11.58
C GLY A 323 -2.55 3.75 10.27
N TYR A 324 -2.15 3.03 9.21
CA TYR A 324 -1.64 3.65 7.98
C TYR A 324 -2.28 3.03 6.73
N GLY A 325 -2.55 3.84 5.71
CA GLY A 325 -2.95 3.35 4.38
C GLY A 325 -4.30 2.64 4.40
N GLY A 326 -5.39 3.39 4.36
CA GLY A 326 -6.75 2.81 4.38
C GLY A 326 -6.95 1.92 3.16
N GLY A 327 -6.62 2.44 1.97
CA GLY A 327 -6.55 1.64 0.74
C GLY A 327 -5.29 0.77 0.70
N LEU A 328 -4.14 1.42 0.57
CA LEU A 328 -2.84 0.77 0.43
C LEU A 328 -1.81 1.37 1.40
N ALA A 329 -1.07 0.50 2.09
CA ALA A 329 0.14 0.87 2.81
C ALA A 329 1.35 0.21 2.16
N ASN A 330 2.34 1.01 1.75
CA ASN A 330 3.67 0.54 1.40
C ASN A 330 4.62 0.84 2.56
N TYR A 331 5.10 -0.20 3.23
CA TYR A 331 5.88 -0.09 4.47
C TYR A 331 7.16 -0.91 4.32
N ARG A 332 8.32 -0.24 4.30
CA ARG A 332 9.63 -0.88 4.05
C ARG A 332 9.75 -1.65 2.71
N GLY A 333 8.76 -1.52 1.82
CA GLY A 333 8.72 -2.17 0.52
C GLY A 333 8.96 -1.23 -0.67
N ALA A 334 8.82 -1.79 -1.86
CA ALA A 334 8.86 -1.09 -3.13
C ALA A 334 7.53 -1.26 -3.88
N ALA A 335 6.97 -0.16 -4.39
CA ALA A 335 5.72 -0.20 -5.15
C ALA A 335 5.79 0.69 -6.41
N ASP A 336 5.37 0.14 -7.54
CA ASP A 336 5.05 0.87 -8.77
C ASP A 336 3.55 0.74 -9.06
N ILE A 337 2.84 1.87 -9.04
CA ILE A 337 1.39 1.94 -9.10
C ILE A 337 1.00 2.83 -10.27
N ALA A 338 0.20 2.31 -11.21
CA ALA A 338 -0.27 3.08 -12.34
C ALA A 338 -1.79 2.94 -12.57
N THR A 339 -2.43 4.00 -13.09
CA THR A 339 -3.82 3.95 -13.58
C THR A 339 -4.79 3.39 -12.54
N THR A 340 -4.63 3.75 -11.27
CA THR A 340 -5.38 3.17 -10.13
C THR A 340 -6.35 4.21 -9.55
N ILE A 341 -7.36 3.76 -8.84
CA ILE A 341 -8.27 4.62 -8.07
C ILE A 341 -8.20 4.22 -6.59
N LEU A 342 -7.95 5.18 -5.71
CA LEU A 342 -8.05 5.05 -4.25
C LEU A 342 -9.13 6.01 -3.76
N ALA A 343 -10.31 5.47 -3.44
CA ALA A 343 -11.50 6.25 -3.11
C ALA A 343 -12.14 5.86 -1.76
N HIS A 344 -12.62 6.85 -1.01
CA HIS A 344 -13.40 6.64 0.24
C HIS A 344 -12.71 5.75 1.29
N ASN A 345 -11.38 5.72 1.29
CA ASN A 345 -10.64 4.93 2.25
C ASN A 345 -10.36 5.74 3.52
N ILE A 346 -10.27 5.06 4.66
CA ILE A 346 -10.13 5.67 5.98
C ILE A 346 -8.88 5.15 6.68
N ALA A 347 -8.06 6.05 7.20
CA ALA A 347 -6.84 5.68 7.93
C ALA A 347 -6.51 6.59 9.12
N GLY A 348 -5.61 6.14 10.00
CA GLY A 348 -4.89 7.06 10.88
C GLY A 348 -4.02 8.03 10.06
N GLN A 349 -3.23 7.53 9.10
CA GLN A 349 -2.46 8.36 8.18
C GLN A 349 -2.52 7.80 6.75
N GLY A 350 -2.70 8.68 5.76
CA GLY A 350 -2.81 8.28 4.36
C GLY A 350 -4.10 7.51 4.11
N GLY A 351 -5.23 8.21 4.01
CA GLY A 351 -6.54 7.56 3.83
C GLY A 351 -6.53 6.63 2.62
N GLY A 352 -6.09 7.14 1.47
CA GLY A 352 -5.87 6.33 0.26
C GLY A 352 -4.56 5.55 0.33
N LEU A 353 -3.43 6.27 0.43
CA LEU A 353 -2.08 5.71 0.33
C LEU A 353 -1.17 6.16 1.48
N ALA A 354 -0.45 5.22 2.08
CA ALA A 354 0.67 5.52 2.99
C ALA A 354 1.98 4.92 2.43
N SER A 355 3.06 5.72 2.39
CA SER A 355 4.42 5.31 2.00
C SER A 355 5.41 5.61 3.12
N PHE A 356 5.89 4.58 3.81
CA PHE A 356 6.62 4.70 5.10
C PHE A 356 7.92 3.89 5.05
N SER A 357 9.06 4.57 5.21
CA SER A 357 10.39 3.97 5.05
C SER A 357 10.53 3.17 3.75
N ALA A 358 9.86 3.63 2.69
CA ALA A 358 9.59 2.87 1.48
C ALA A 358 9.98 3.65 0.22
N ARG A 359 9.94 2.96 -0.93
CA ARG A 359 10.07 3.56 -2.26
C ARG A 359 8.78 3.35 -3.03
N THR A 360 8.11 4.43 -3.38
CA THR A 360 6.80 4.36 -4.04
C THR A 360 6.79 5.27 -5.26
N LYS A 361 6.40 4.72 -6.40
CA LYS A 361 6.11 5.45 -7.63
C LYS A 361 4.62 5.32 -7.93
N VAL A 362 3.97 6.45 -8.20
CA VAL A 362 2.55 6.49 -8.52
C VAL A 362 2.33 7.33 -9.78
N GLU A 363 1.68 6.75 -10.77
CA GLU A 363 1.40 7.38 -12.06
C GLU A 363 -0.08 7.30 -12.43
N ASP A 364 -0.61 8.36 -13.06
CA ASP A 364 -1.95 8.41 -13.68
C ASP A 364 -3.09 7.91 -12.78
N THR A 365 -3.01 8.24 -11.49
CA THR A 365 -3.85 7.65 -10.43
C THR A 365 -4.73 8.71 -9.77
N ARG A 366 -5.92 8.31 -9.36
CA ARG A 366 -6.89 9.17 -8.66
C ARG A 366 -6.92 8.81 -7.18
N VAL A 367 -6.68 9.78 -6.31
CA VAL A 367 -6.80 9.65 -4.85
C VAL A 367 -7.90 10.60 -4.40
N VAL A 368 -9.11 10.06 -4.21
CA VAL A 368 -10.33 10.86 -4.08
C VAL A 368 -11.12 10.56 -2.81
N ASP A 369 -11.63 11.60 -2.15
CA ASP A 369 -12.57 11.50 -1.03
C ASP A 369 -12.13 10.57 0.11
N ASN A 370 -10.82 10.46 0.33
CA ASN A 370 -10.27 9.67 1.42
C ASN A 370 -10.19 10.51 2.70
N THR A 371 -10.24 9.84 3.85
CA THR A 371 -10.22 10.49 5.16
C THR A 371 -9.09 9.94 6.03
N ALA A 372 -8.32 10.83 6.65
CA ALA A 372 -7.34 10.42 7.65
C ALA A 372 -7.16 11.43 8.80
N LYS A 373 -6.35 11.08 9.80
CA LYS A 373 -5.85 12.08 10.76
C LYS A 373 -4.75 12.93 10.14
N ILE A 374 -3.87 12.33 9.34
CA ILE A 374 -2.75 13.02 8.69
C ILE A 374 -2.67 12.54 7.24
N GLY A 375 -2.56 13.45 6.26
CA GLY A 375 -2.54 13.05 4.86
C GLY A 375 -3.86 12.42 4.45
N GLY A 376 -4.93 13.21 4.34
CA GLY A 376 -6.28 12.70 4.06
C GLY A 376 -6.29 11.77 2.85
N GLY A 377 -5.62 12.16 1.77
CA GLY A 377 -5.35 11.31 0.61
C GLY A 377 -4.10 10.46 0.79
N ILE A 378 -2.95 11.12 0.92
CA ILE A 378 -1.63 10.47 0.88
C ILE A 378 -0.77 10.89 2.08
N ALA A 379 -0.11 9.92 2.72
CA ALA A 379 0.93 10.17 3.72
C ALA A 379 2.27 9.58 3.28
N ASN A 380 3.33 10.37 3.39
CA ASN A 380 4.72 10.00 3.11
C ASN A 380 5.57 10.26 4.37
N SER A 381 6.27 9.25 4.88
CA SER A 381 7.14 9.40 6.06
C SER A 381 8.46 8.67 5.87
N ASP A 382 9.58 9.38 6.02
CA ASP A 382 10.94 8.83 5.86
C ASP A 382 11.11 8.01 4.57
N ALA A 383 10.41 8.43 3.51
CA ALA A 383 10.23 7.67 2.28
C ALA A 383 10.41 8.54 1.03
N VAL A 384 10.65 7.85 -0.09
CA VAL A 384 10.67 8.46 -1.42
C VAL A 384 9.35 8.15 -2.11
N LEU A 385 8.56 9.20 -2.36
CA LEU A 385 7.29 9.11 -3.06
C LEU A 385 7.34 9.96 -4.33
N VAL A 386 7.37 9.31 -5.48
CA VAL A 386 7.38 9.96 -6.80
C VAL A 386 5.97 9.94 -7.37
N LEU A 387 5.43 11.11 -7.69
CA LEU A 387 4.07 11.31 -8.18
C LEU A 387 4.09 11.91 -9.58
N ARG A 388 3.36 11.32 -10.53
CA ARG A 388 3.15 11.88 -11.87
C ARG A 388 1.73 11.69 -12.39
N GLY A 389 1.09 12.73 -12.92
CA GLY A 389 -0.25 12.57 -13.50
C GLY A 389 -1.33 12.29 -12.46
N LEU A 390 -1.13 12.70 -11.19
CA LEU A 390 -2.09 12.41 -10.13
C LEU A 390 -3.26 13.40 -10.12
N VAL A 391 -4.42 12.90 -9.69
CA VAL A 391 -5.54 13.73 -9.21
C VAL A 391 -5.77 13.40 -7.74
N VAL A 392 -5.38 14.31 -6.84
CA VAL A 392 -5.60 14.20 -5.40
C VAL A 392 -6.71 15.18 -5.00
N GLN A 393 -7.93 14.67 -4.83
CA GLN A 393 -9.13 15.51 -4.74
C GLN A 393 -10.09 15.16 -3.60
N GLY A 394 -10.70 16.17 -2.97
CA GLY A 394 -11.80 15.95 -2.01
C GLY A 394 -11.37 15.25 -0.71
N ASN A 395 -10.07 15.07 -0.48
CA ASN A 395 -9.59 14.34 0.68
C ASN A 395 -9.63 15.20 1.95
N THR A 396 -9.88 14.55 3.08
CA THR A 396 -10.08 15.23 4.38
C THR A 396 -9.11 14.72 5.45
N ALA A 397 -8.39 15.65 6.08
CA ALA A 397 -7.57 15.39 7.26
C ALA A 397 -8.16 16.06 8.52
N SER A 398 -8.30 15.31 9.61
CA SER A 398 -8.63 15.90 10.93
C SER A 398 -7.43 16.59 11.59
N GLY A 399 -6.22 16.33 11.10
CA GLY A 399 -4.98 17.04 11.39
C GLY A 399 -4.42 17.69 10.13
N ASN A 400 -3.14 17.46 9.83
CA ASN A 400 -2.42 18.15 8.75
C ASN A 400 -2.50 17.41 7.41
N GLY A 401 -2.35 18.15 6.31
CA GLY A 401 -2.23 17.60 4.95
C GLY A 401 -3.56 17.03 4.48
N GLY A 402 -4.50 17.87 4.06
CA GLY A 402 -5.81 17.39 3.59
C GLY A 402 -5.64 16.47 2.38
N GLY A 403 -4.87 16.90 1.39
CA GLY A 403 -4.48 16.07 0.24
C GLY A 403 -3.30 15.18 0.57
N ILE A 404 -2.13 15.79 0.78
CA ILE A 404 -0.84 15.11 0.95
C ILE A 404 -0.16 15.59 2.24
N SER A 405 0.40 14.67 3.01
CA SER A 405 1.32 14.96 4.10
C SER A 405 2.66 14.27 3.84
N SER A 406 3.77 15.01 3.91
CA SER A 406 5.13 14.49 3.83
C SER A 406 5.93 14.89 5.07
N VAL A 407 6.55 13.91 5.74
CA VAL A 407 7.39 14.12 6.91
C VAL A 407 8.74 13.43 6.67
N GLN A 408 9.84 14.17 6.76
CA GLN A 408 11.19 13.64 6.54
C GLN A 408 11.35 12.91 5.20
N GLY A 409 10.54 13.27 4.20
CA GLY A 409 10.40 12.53 2.95
C GLY A 409 10.88 13.32 1.74
N LEU A 410 11.02 12.61 0.63
CA LEU A 410 11.25 13.17 -0.70
C LEU A 410 9.97 13.02 -1.53
N LEU A 411 9.44 14.14 -2.03
CA LEU A 411 8.18 14.23 -2.76
C LEU A 411 8.34 15.05 -4.05
N PRO A 412 8.88 14.49 -5.13
CA PRO A 412 8.71 15.03 -6.47
C PRO A 412 7.31 14.71 -7.00
N MET A 413 6.62 15.75 -7.45
CA MET A 413 5.29 15.69 -8.03
C MET A 413 5.27 16.46 -9.35
N ASP A 414 4.90 15.75 -10.40
CA ASP A 414 4.91 16.24 -11.77
C ASP A 414 3.51 16.11 -12.40
N ASP A 415 3.11 17.07 -13.23
CA ASP A 415 1.91 16.97 -14.08
C ASP A 415 0.64 16.56 -13.30
N SER A 416 0.50 17.03 -12.05
CA SER A 416 -0.51 16.57 -11.10
C SER A 416 -1.40 17.71 -10.60
N VAL A 417 -2.57 17.34 -10.07
CA VAL A 417 -3.56 18.26 -9.49
C VAL A 417 -3.86 17.84 -8.06
N VAL A 418 -3.69 18.77 -7.12
CA VAL A 418 -4.09 18.64 -5.70
C VAL A 418 -5.19 19.66 -5.43
N SER A 419 -6.45 19.22 -5.41
CA SER A 419 -7.58 20.15 -5.39
C SER A 419 -8.71 19.83 -4.42
N GLY A 420 -9.36 20.85 -3.85
CA GLY A 420 -10.56 20.64 -3.04
C GLY A 420 -10.32 19.82 -1.77
N ASN A 421 -9.09 19.76 -1.28
CA ASN A 421 -8.75 18.99 -0.09
C ASN A 421 -8.87 19.85 1.18
N HIS A 422 -9.24 19.22 2.29
CA HIS A 422 -9.59 19.90 3.53
C HIS A 422 -8.75 19.39 4.71
N ALA A 423 -8.12 20.29 5.47
CA ALA A 423 -7.41 19.97 6.69
C ALA A 423 -7.97 20.77 7.87
N ARG A 424 -8.21 20.13 9.02
CA ARG A 424 -8.46 20.84 10.28
C ARG A 424 -7.16 21.31 10.96
N GLY A 425 -6.01 20.83 10.50
CA GLY A 425 -4.68 21.33 10.82
C GLY A 425 -4.15 22.23 9.70
N ASN A 426 -2.84 22.16 9.45
CA ASN A 426 -2.17 22.95 8.41
C ASN A 426 -2.06 22.19 7.09
N GLY A 427 -1.85 22.91 5.98
CA GLY A 427 -1.64 22.28 4.67
C GLY A 427 -2.93 21.67 4.15
N GLY A 428 -3.89 22.49 3.71
CA GLY A 428 -5.14 21.97 3.13
C GLY A 428 -4.85 21.06 1.93
N GLY A 429 -3.98 21.51 1.03
CA GLY A 429 -3.47 20.71 -0.08
C GLY A 429 -2.30 19.84 0.36
N ILE A 430 -1.16 20.47 0.64
CA ILE A 430 0.11 19.80 0.95
C ILE A 430 0.65 20.29 2.30
N PHE A 431 0.97 19.35 3.19
CA PHE A 431 1.75 19.59 4.39
C PHE A 431 3.13 18.93 4.26
N ALA A 432 4.20 19.67 4.50
CA ALA A 432 5.58 19.19 4.39
C ALA A 432 6.39 19.60 5.64
N ASP A 433 6.77 18.62 6.47
CA ASP A 433 7.71 18.80 7.59
C ASP A 433 9.04 18.11 7.26
N ARG A 434 10.16 18.84 7.37
CA ARG A 434 11.51 18.33 7.12
C ARG A 434 11.65 17.55 5.81
N SER A 435 10.85 17.92 4.81
CA SER A 435 10.72 17.20 3.55
C SER A 435 11.25 18.02 2.38
N ASN A 436 11.71 17.34 1.34
CA ASN A 436 12.08 17.94 0.06
C ASN A 436 10.92 17.75 -0.91
N THR A 437 10.17 18.83 -1.15
CA THR A 437 8.98 18.83 -2.00
C THR A 437 9.28 19.59 -3.30
N LEU A 438 9.11 18.92 -4.43
CA LEU A 438 9.25 19.49 -5.76
C LEU A 438 7.90 19.38 -6.47
N VAL A 439 7.34 20.51 -6.90
CA VAL A 439 6.05 20.56 -7.61
C VAL A 439 6.28 21.20 -8.97
N ARG A 440 6.19 20.40 -10.02
CA ARG A 440 6.47 20.83 -11.39
C ARG A 440 5.28 20.61 -12.30
N THR A 441 5.00 21.58 -13.17
CA THR A 441 3.91 21.51 -14.16
C THR A 441 2.58 21.06 -13.53
N SER A 442 2.34 21.46 -12.28
CA SER A 442 1.27 20.94 -11.43
C SER A 442 0.46 22.06 -10.81
N GLU A 443 -0.72 21.72 -10.30
CA GLU A 443 -1.66 22.67 -9.69
C GLU A 443 -2.04 22.25 -8.27
N VAL A 444 -2.00 23.20 -7.34
CA VAL A 444 -2.51 23.08 -5.97
C VAL A 444 -3.60 24.12 -5.80
N SER A 445 -4.87 23.72 -5.88
CA SER A 445 -5.98 24.66 -5.97
C SER A 445 -7.23 24.35 -5.15
N GLY A 446 -7.96 25.37 -4.70
CA GLY A 446 -9.23 25.16 -3.99
C GLY A 446 -9.10 24.38 -2.67
N ASN A 447 -7.91 24.33 -2.06
CA ASN A 447 -7.70 23.57 -0.83
C ASN A 447 -7.92 24.45 0.41
N ALA A 448 -8.38 23.84 1.51
CA ALA A 448 -8.81 24.56 2.70
C ALA A 448 -8.13 24.06 3.99
N ALA A 449 -7.55 24.96 4.77
CA ALA A 449 -7.04 24.69 6.12
C ALA A 449 -7.91 25.43 7.16
N VAL A 450 -8.86 24.72 7.77
CA VAL A 450 -10.05 25.31 8.43
C VAL A 450 -10.03 25.32 9.97
N GLY A 451 -8.97 24.80 10.61
CA GLY A 451 -8.84 24.84 12.06
C GLY A 451 -8.58 26.26 12.59
N ALA A 452 -8.87 26.50 13.86
CA ALA A 452 -8.77 27.83 14.48
C ALA A 452 -7.37 28.47 14.39
N LYS A 453 -6.32 27.64 14.26
CA LYS A 453 -4.92 28.05 14.13
C LYS A 453 -4.28 27.64 12.81
N SER A 454 -5.10 27.24 11.84
CA SER A 454 -4.65 26.65 10.58
C SER A 454 -4.12 27.68 9.60
N THR A 455 -3.03 27.32 8.93
CA THR A 455 -2.36 28.12 7.89
C THR A 455 -1.94 27.23 6.72
N GLY A 456 -1.60 27.85 5.59
CA GLY A 456 -1.16 27.15 4.38
C GLY A 456 -2.28 26.31 3.79
N GLY A 457 -3.37 26.98 3.38
CA GLY A 457 -4.48 26.33 2.68
C GLY A 457 -4.00 25.50 1.49
N GLY A 458 -3.10 26.07 0.68
CA GLY A 458 -2.46 25.36 -0.43
C GLY A 458 -1.33 24.49 0.07
N ILE A 459 -0.23 25.12 0.51
CA ILE A 459 0.99 24.44 0.92
C ILE A 459 1.46 24.99 2.27
N TYR A 460 1.73 24.08 3.20
CA TYR A 460 2.44 24.38 4.44
C TYR A 460 3.78 23.65 4.42
N THR A 461 4.89 24.39 4.54
CA THR A 461 6.24 23.80 4.58
C THR A 461 7.04 24.28 5.79
N VAL A 462 7.70 23.37 6.48
CA VAL A 462 8.55 23.68 7.63
C VAL A 462 9.84 22.86 7.62
N ALA A 463 10.96 23.51 7.93
CA ALA A 463 12.27 22.86 8.11
C ALA A 463 12.77 21.99 6.93
N GLY A 464 12.27 22.24 5.72
CA GLY A 464 12.59 21.48 4.50
C GLY A 464 12.78 22.36 3.28
N GLN A 465 12.57 21.80 2.09
CA GLN A 465 12.67 22.52 0.82
C GLN A 465 11.35 22.41 0.05
N LEU A 466 10.92 23.54 -0.52
CA LEU A 466 9.82 23.61 -1.47
C LEU A 466 10.33 24.25 -2.75
N SER A 467 10.20 23.55 -3.88
CA SER A 467 10.50 24.09 -5.20
C SER A 467 9.28 24.01 -6.11
N LEU A 468 8.86 25.15 -6.66
CA LEU A 468 7.79 25.26 -7.66
C LEU A 468 8.39 25.59 -9.03
N PHE A 469 8.05 24.80 -10.05
CA PHE A 469 8.47 25.02 -11.43
C PHE A 469 7.30 24.92 -12.41
N LYS A 470 6.98 26.01 -13.11
CA LYS A 470 5.83 26.07 -14.03
C LYS A 470 4.53 25.57 -13.39
N SER A 471 4.32 25.88 -12.11
CA SER A 471 3.22 25.32 -11.28
C SER A 471 2.32 26.42 -10.74
N LYS A 472 1.11 26.04 -10.31
CA LYS A 472 0.09 26.97 -9.80
C LYS A 472 -0.27 26.65 -8.35
N VAL A 473 -0.38 27.68 -7.50
CA VAL A 473 -0.96 27.60 -6.16
C VAL A 473 -2.06 28.67 -6.06
N VAL A 474 -3.30 28.28 -6.32
CA VAL A 474 -4.40 29.22 -6.58
C VAL A 474 -5.69 28.90 -5.81
N ASP A 475 -6.46 29.92 -5.45
CA ASP A 475 -7.77 29.77 -4.78
C ASP A 475 -7.74 28.88 -3.51
N ASN A 476 -6.62 28.87 -2.78
CA ASN A 476 -6.54 28.14 -1.53
C ASN A 476 -6.93 29.03 -0.35
N SER A 477 -7.56 28.43 0.67
CA SER A 477 -8.07 29.13 1.84
C SER A 477 -7.50 28.60 3.15
N ALA A 478 -7.23 29.49 4.10
CA ALA A 478 -6.90 29.13 5.48
C ALA A 478 -7.60 30.04 6.47
N THR A 479 -7.77 29.58 7.70
CA THR A 479 -8.31 30.41 8.80
C THR A 479 -7.37 31.57 9.12
N LEU A 480 -6.06 31.29 9.22
CA LEU A 480 -5.04 32.29 9.49
C LEU A 480 -4.16 32.51 8.25
N PRO A 481 -3.62 33.73 8.07
CA PRO A 481 -2.68 33.99 6.99
C PRO A 481 -1.41 33.13 7.10
N PRO A 482 -0.87 32.63 5.98
CA PRO A 482 -1.36 32.73 4.61
C PRO A 482 -2.28 31.57 4.20
N GLY A 483 -3.11 31.85 3.19
CA GLY A 483 -3.93 30.85 2.49
C GLY A 483 -3.18 30.06 1.44
N GLY A 484 -2.23 30.69 0.74
CA GLY A 484 -1.47 30.04 -0.33
C GLY A 484 -0.35 29.18 0.24
N ILE A 485 0.83 29.77 0.42
CA ILE A 485 2.04 29.09 0.89
C ILE A 485 2.47 29.66 2.24
N PHE A 486 2.46 28.82 3.26
CA PHE A 486 3.14 29.11 4.53
C PHE A 486 4.52 28.44 4.56
N ALA A 487 5.55 29.19 4.93
CA ALA A 487 6.90 28.67 5.13
C ALA A 487 7.50 29.11 6.47
N ASP A 488 8.08 28.15 7.22
CA ASP A 488 8.89 28.39 8.42
C ASP A 488 10.18 27.57 8.40
N ARG A 489 11.34 28.23 8.61
CA ARG A 489 12.67 27.60 8.56
C ARG A 489 12.89 26.71 7.32
N ALA A 490 12.21 27.01 6.22
CA ALA A 490 12.23 26.23 4.98
C ALA A 490 12.86 27.06 3.85
N GLN A 491 13.52 26.38 2.91
CA GLN A 491 13.99 27.01 1.67
C GLN A 491 12.89 26.91 0.62
N VAL A 492 12.44 28.06 0.11
CA VAL A 492 11.39 28.10 -0.90
C VAL A 492 11.93 28.73 -2.18
N ARG A 493 11.79 27.99 -3.29
CA ARG A 493 12.12 28.46 -4.64
C ARG A 493 10.86 28.42 -5.50
N VAL A 494 10.53 29.56 -6.11
CA VAL A 494 9.45 29.70 -7.08
C VAL A 494 10.07 30.26 -8.35
N ASP A 495 9.90 29.58 -9.49
CA ASP A 495 10.38 30.09 -10.78
C ASP A 495 9.45 31.16 -11.36
N ASP A 496 9.92 31.89 -12.38
CA ASP A 496 9.16 32.98 -13.00
C ASP A 496 7.91 32.51 -13.76
N ALA A 497 7.81 31.21 -14.06
CA ALA A 497 6.67 30.61 -14.73
C ALA A 497 5.61 30.05 -13.77
N SER A 498 5.93 29.93 -12.48
CA SER A 498 4.97 29.52 -11.46
C SER A 498 4.13 30.69 -11.00
N VAL A 499 2.92 30.43 -10.52
CA VAL A 499 1.96 31.47 -10.11
C VAL A 499 1.37 31.13 -8.74
N VAL A 500 1.34 32.12 -7.85
CA VAL A 500 0.72 32.02 -6.51
C VAL A 500 -0.23 33.20 -6.33
N ILE A 501 -1.52 33.00 -6.60
CA ILE A 501 -2.53 34.09 -6.64
C ILE A 501 -3.88 33.63 -6.06
N GLU A 502 -4.75 34.59 -5.75
CA GLU A 502 -6.15 34.34 -5.34
C GLU A 502 -6.32 33.50 -4.07
N ASN A 503 -5.26 33.38 -3.26
CA ASN A 503 -5.35 32.64 -2.01
C ASN A 503 -5.80 33.54 -0.84
N ARG A 504 -6.58 32.99 0.08
CA ARG A 504 -7.20 33.73 1.19
C ARG A 504 -6.75 33.18 2.55
N PRO A 505 -6.34 34.02 3.51
CA PRO A 505 -6.46 35.48 3.51
C PRO A 505 -5.40 36.19 2.64
N THR A 506 -4.27 35.52 2.38
CA THR A 506 -3.15 36.07 1.59
C THR A 506 -2.44 34.94 0.81
N ASN A 507 -1.67 35.31 -0.21
CA ASN A 507 -0.83 34.37 -0.97
C ASN A 507 0.29 33.76 -0.11
N CYS A 508 1.26 34.58 0.31
CA CYS A 508 2.35 34.12 1.20
C CYS A 508 2.58 35.01 2.42
N VAL A 509 1.90 36.16 2.52
CA VAL A 509 2.06 37.10 3.63
C VAL A 509 1.59 36.45 4.93
N GLY A 510 2.48 36.30 5.89
CA GLY A 510 2.26 35.54 7.13
C GLY A 510 3.31 34.43 7.34
N SER A 511 4.03 34.05 6.27
CA SER A 511 5.20 33.17 6.36
C SER A 511 6.30 33.77 7.24
N LYS A 512 7.08 32.89 7.91
CA LYS A 512 8.22 33.29 8.76
C LYS A 512 9.51 33.52 7.98
N VAL A 513 9.52 33.09 6.72
CA VAL A 513 10.58 33.38 5.74
C VAL A 513 9.98 34.10 4.54
N THR A 514 10.76 34.98 3.92
CA THR A 514 10.35 35.66 2.68
C THR A 514 10.35 34.66 1.54
N ILE A 515 9.22 34.56 0.82
CA ILE A 515 9.10 33.76 -0.40
C ILE A 515 9.23 34.71 -1.59
N ALA A 516 10.39 34.70 -2.24
CA ALA A 516 10.61 35.46 -3.47
C ALA A 516 9.68 34.94 -4.58
N HIS A 517 9.27 35.83 -5.49
CA HIS A 517 8.33 35.52 -6.57
C HIS A 517 6.96 35.00 -6.10
N CYS A 518 6.62 35.18 -4.82
CA CYS A 518 5.22 35.06 -4.41
C CYS A 518 4.49 36.35 -4.79
N PHE A 519 3.71 36.27 -5.87
CA PHE A 519 2.95 37.37 -6.42
C PHE A 519 2.00 37.95 -5.35
N ARG A 520 2.00 39.28 -5.23
CA ARG A 520 1.22 40.02 -4.22
C ARG A 520 -0.12 40.43 -4.77
#